data_AF-A0A7S0M9C6-F1
#
_entry.id   AF-A0A7S0M9C6-F1
#
_cell.length_a   1.000
_cell.length_b   1.000
_cell.length_c   1.000
_cell.angle_alpha   90.00
_cell.angle_beta   90.00
_cell.angle_gamma   90.00
#
_symmetry.space_group_name_H-M   'P 1'
#
loop_
_entity.id
_entity.type
_entity.pdbx_description
1 polymer ?
#
loop_
_entity_poly.entity_id
_entity_poly.type
_entity_poly.pdbx_seq_one_letter_code
_entity_poly.pdbx_strand_id
1 'polypeptide(L)'
;ADTDKKAIEDQRKTILEAEADKLKSVAKAAPSGLSAADDHLFSMEASKGLGQDELAFNNELALDQQVYTWHDKYRPRKPRFFNRVHTGYEWNKYNQTHYDHDNPPPKIVQGYKFNIFYPDLIDKSKPPTFRLEDDGSPDTKIVRFVAGPPYEDIAFRVVNKEWEFSHKKGFKCTFDRGILHLYFNFVRHRYRR
;
A
#
# COMPACT_ATOMS: atom_id res chain seq x y z
N ALA A 1 -0.68 -24.85 -26.92
CA ALA A 1 -1.04 -24.75 -25.48
C ALA A 1 0.04 -24.04 -24.68
N ASP A 2 1.33 -24.33 -24.87
CA ASP A 2 2.42 -23.61 -24.17
C ASP A 2 2.69 -22.18 -24.66
N THR A 3 2.37 -21.88 -25.92
CA THR A 3 2.55 -20.55 -26.50
C THR A 3 1.65 -19.48 -25.88
N ASP A 4 0.44 -19.87 -25.46
CA ASP A 4 -0.54 -18.93 -24.90
C ASP A 4 -0.24 -18.57 -23.44
N LYS A 5 0.32 -19.50 -22.66
CA LYS A 5 0.76 -19.23 -21.28
C LYS A 5 1.90 -18.20 -21.24
N LYS A 6 2.88 -18.36 -22.12
CA LYS A 6 4.03 -17.45 -22.21
C LYS A 6 3.62 -16.04 -22.63
N ALA A 7 2.68 -15.94 -23.57
CA ALA A 7 2.10 -14.66 -23.99
C ALA A 7 1.35 -13.95 -22.84
N ILE A 8 0.62 -14.70 -22.00
CA ILE A 8 -0.08 -14.13 -20.84
C ILE A 8 0.90 -13.65 -19.76
N GLU A 9 2.01 -14.38 -19.52
CA GLU A 9 3.04 -13.98 -18.57
C GLU A 9 3.82 -12.74 -19.04
N ASP A 10 4.17 -12.67 -20.32
CA ASP A 10 4.83 -11.51 -20.91
C ASP A 10 3.93 -10.27 -20.89
N GLN A 11 2.62 -10.44 -21.13
CA GLN A 11 1.63 -9.37 -20.96
C GLN A 11 1.54 -8.90 -19.50
N ARG A 12 1.51 -9.83 -18.53
CA ARG A 12 1.50 -9.49 -17.09
C ARG A 12 2.76 -8.73 -16.69
N LYS A 13 3.93 -9.15 -17.17
CA LYS A 13 5.21 -8.49 -16.88
C LYS A 13 5.24 -7.07 -17.47
N THR A 14 4.77 -6.91 -18.70
CA THR A 14 4.69 -5.60 -19.37
C THR A 14 3.73 -4.66 -18.64
N ILE A 15 2.57 -5.16 -18.19
CA ILE A 15 1.60 -4.36 -17.42
C ILE A 15 2.21 -3.96 -16.07
N LEU A 16 2.90 -4.87 -15.37
CA LEU A 16 3.56 -4.57 -14.09
C LEU A 16 4.70 -3.55 -14.25
N GLU A 17 5.50 -3.64 -15.31
CA GLU A 17 6.57 -2.67 -15.61
C GLU A 17 6.00 -1.30 -15.99
N ALA A 18 4.95 -1.26 -16.83
CA ALA A 18 4.27 -0.02 -17.20
C ALA A 18 3.58 0.64 -15.98
N GLU A 19 2.98 -0.15 -15.09
CA GLU A 19 2.41 0.32 -13.84
C GLU A 19 3.50 0.89 -12.92
N ALA A 20 4.65 0.22 -12.84
CA ALA A 20 5.82 0.65 -12.06
C ALA A 20 6.45 1.94 -12.59
N ASP A 21 6.48 2.15 -13.91
CA ASP A 21 7.00 3.39 -14.49
C ASP A 21 5.98 4.54 -14.43
N LYS A 22 4.69 4.22 -14.55
CA LYS A 22 3.60 5.17 -14.25
C LYS A 22 3.62 5.60 -12.78
N LEU A 23 3.96 4.68 -11.89
CA LEU A 23 4.21 4.94 -10.46
C LEU A 23 5.37 5.89 -10.23
N LYS A 24 6.51 5.67 -10.90
CA LYS A 24 7.66 6.58 -10.82
C LYS A 24 7.32 7.97 -11.36
N SER A 25 6.52 8.06 -12.43
CA SER A 25 6.15 9.35 -13.02
C SER A 25 5.14 10.13 -12.17
N VAL A 26 4.14 9.47 -11.60
CA VAL A 26 3.18 10.08 -10.66
C VAL A 26 3.87 10.48 -9.35
N ALA A 27 4.78 9.66 -8.83
CA ALA A 27 5.61 9.98 -7.68
C ALA A 27 6.55 11.18 -7.89
N LYS A 28 6.88 11.49 -9.16
CA LYS A 28 7.71 12.62 -9.58
C LYS A 28 6.90 13.90 -9.85
N ALA A 29 5.58 13.79 -10.02
CA ALA A 29 4.69 14.90 -10.34
C ALA A 29 4.08 15.62 -9.12
N ALA A 30 4.41 15.20 -7.89
CA ALA A 30 4.02 15.94 -6.68
C ALA A 30 4.73 17.32 -6.64
N PRO A 31 4.05 18.41 -6.22
CA PRO A 31 4.60 19.75 -6.27
C PRO A 31 5.88 19.86 -5.43
N SER A 32 6.99 20.15 -6.11
CA SER A 32 8.35 20.26 -5.57
C SER A 32 8.48 21.50 -4.70
N GLY A 33 8.31 21.32 -3.39
CA GLY A 33 8.66 22.30 -2.35
C GLY A 33 9.39 21.68 -1.17
N LEU A 34 9.90 20.45 -1.32
CA LEU A 34 10.52 19.66 -0.26
C LEU A 34 12.05 19.89 -0.20
N SER A 35 12.64 19.62 0.96
CA SER A 35 14.10 19.66 1.11
C SER A 35 14.75 18.48 0.37
N ALA A 36 15.99 18.67 -0.10
CA ALA A 36 16.76 17.60 -0.78
C ALA A 36 16.91 16.33 0.08
N ALA A 37 16.85 16.44 1.41
CA ALA A 37 16.91 15.31 2.33
C ALA A 37 15.64 14.45 2.28
N ASP A 38 14.47 15.08 2.13
CA ASP A 38 13.19 14.39 2.07
C ASP A 38 13.02 13.69 0.72
N ASP A 39 13.43 14.34 -0.37
CA ASP A 39 13.48 13.73 -1.70
C ASP A 39 14.44 12.54 -1.75
N HIS A 40 15.59 12.64 -1.08
CA HIS A 40 16.51 11.52 -0.94
C HIS A 40 15.90 10.35 -0.15
N LEU A 41 15.18 10.64 0.94
CA LEU A 41 14.52 9.60 1.74
C LEU A 41 13.39 8.90 0.96
N PHE A 42 12.60 9.68 0.21
CA PHE A 42 11.58 9.14 -0.69
C PHE A 42 12.23 8.27 -1.77
N SER A 43 13.28 8.76 -2.43
CA SER A 43 14.01 8.02 -3.46
C SER A 43 14.60 6.73 -2.92
N MET A 44 15.12 6.74 -1.68
CA MET A 44 15.74 5.57 -1.06
C MET A 44 14.70 4.49 -0.71
N GLU A 45 13.53 4.89 -0.21
CA GLU A 45 12.43 3.96 0.09
C GLU A 45 11.78 3.42 -1.19
N ALA A 46 11.69 4.25 -2.24
CA ALA A 46 11.26 3.82 -3.56
C ALA A 46 12.29 2.93 -4.28
N SER A 47 13.59 3.14 -4.02
CA SER A 47 14.67 2.32 -4.61
C SER A 47 14.90 1.01 -3.87
N LYS A 48 14.40 0.84 -2.64
CA LYS A 48 14.27 -0.50 -2.06
C LYS A 48 13.36 -1.26 -3.00
N GLY A 49 13.92 -2.15 -3.80
CA GLY A 49 13.15 -2.94 -4.76
C GLY A 49 11.96 -3.65 -4.12
N LEU A 50 11.04 -4.12 -4.96
CA LEU A 50 9.98 -5.00 -4.51
C LEU A 50 10.59 -6.35 -4.14
N GLY A 51 10.22 -6.89 -2.97
CA GLY A 51 10.52 -8.28 -2.66
C GLY A 51 9.83 -9.23 -3.65
N GLN A 52 10.25 -10.50 -3.71
CA GLN A 52 9.67 -11.51 -4.62
C GLN A 52 8.14 -11.69 -4.45
N ASP A 53 7.64 -11.36 -3.27
CA ASP A 53 6.25 -11.46 -2.83
C ASP A 53 5.61 -10.10 -2.53
N GLU A 54 6.20 -9.01 -3.04
CA GLU A 54 5.63 -7.67 -2.93
C GLU A 54 5.34 -7.12 -4.31
N LEU A 55 4.17 -6.51 -4.46
CA LEU A 55 3.81 -5.76 -5.66
C LEU A 55 3.50 -4.33 -5.25
N ALA A 56 3.73 -3.36 -6.13
CA ALA A 56 3.31 -1.99 -5.88
C ALA A 56 1.77 -1.92 -5.87
N PHE A 57 1.21 -1.04 -5.04
CA PHE A 57 -0.22 -0.97 -4.81
C PHE A 57 -0.74 0.47 -4.84
N ASN A 58 -1.63 0.81 -5.77
CA ASN A 58 -2.23 2.15 -5.88
C ASN A 58 -3.74 2.09 -6.12
N ASN A 59 -4.48 1.50 -5.19
CA ASN A 59 -5.94 1.58 -5.22
C ASN A 59 -6.41 2.76 -4.35
N GLU A 60 -5.98 3.98 -4.71
CA GLU A 60 -6.42 5.22 -4.06
C GLU A 60 -7.90 5.46 -4.35
N LEU A 61 -8.66 5.75 -3.31
CA LEU A 61 -10.04 6.18 -3.40
C LEU A 61 -10.09 7.70 -3.48
N ALA A 62 -10.80 8.22 -4.48
CA ALA A 62 -11.14 9.64 -4.52
C ALA A 62 -12.09 9.93 -3.36
N LEU A 63 -11.59 10.66 -2.36
CA LEU A 63 -12.41 11.22 -1.29
C LEU A 63 -13.06 12.50 -1.78
N ASP A 64 -14.28 12.77 -1.29
CA ASP A 64 -14.95 14.04 -1.55
C ASP A 64 -14.10 15.20 -1.01
N GLN A 65 -14.08 16.30 -1.75
CA GLN A 65 -13.36 17.51 -1.36
C GLN A 65 -13.90 18.02 -0.03
N GLN A 66 -13.13 17.85 1.04
CA GLN A 66 -13.45 18.41 2.33
C GLN A 66 -12.99 19.87 2.41
N VAL A 67 -13.87 20.73 2.92
CA VAL A 67 -13.51 22.11 3.24
C VAL A 67 -12.75 22.10 4.57
N TYR A 68 -11.43 22.22 4.50
CA TYR A 68 -10.58 22.27 5.68
C TYR A 68 -10.58 23.66 6.31
N THR A 69 -10.70 23.75 7.64
CA THR A 69 -10.70 25.02 8.39
C THR A 69 -9.41 25.81 8.27
N TRP A 70 -8.35 25.18 7.78
CA TRP A 70 -7.01 25.76 7.60
C TRP A 70 -6.68 26.11 6.14
N HIS A 71 -7.61 25.89 5.21
CA HIS A 71 -7.44 26.13 3.77
C HIS A 71 -6.93 27.55 3.44
N ASP A 72 -7.39 28.57 4.17
CA ASP A 72 -6.97 29.96 3.97
C ASP A 72 -5.51 30.21 4.38
N LYS A 73 -4.99 29.42 5.32
CA LYS A 73 -3.64 29.60 5.88
C LYS A 73 -2.59 28.75 5.17
N TYR A 74 -2.98 27.55 4.75
CA TYR A 74 -2.07 26.60 4.10
C TYR A 74 -2.75 25.99 2.88
N ARG A 75 -2.01 25.91 1.77
CA ARG A 75 -2.49 25.24 0.56
C ARG A 75 -2.60 23.73 0.83
N PRO A 76 -3.79 23.12 0.71
CA PRO A 76 -3.95 21.67 0.83
C PRO A 76 -3.05 20.92 -0.15
N ARG A 77 -2.42 19.83 0.32
CA ARG A 77 -1.53 18.99 -0.46
C ARG A 77 -1.85 17.52 -0.22
N LYS A 78 -1.80 16.72 -1.29
CA LYS A 78 -1.81 15.26 -1.14
C LYS A 78 -0.43 14.77 -0.67
N PRO A 79 -0.37 13.91 0.35
CA PRO A 79 0.89 13.28 0.75
C PRO A 79 1.41 12.34 -0.34
N ARG A 80 2.73 12.19 -0.41
CA ARG A 80 3.35 11.17 -1.28
C ARG A 80 3.25 9.82 -0.57
N PHE A 81 3.10 8.73 -1.31
CA PHE A 81 3.08 7.40 -0.73
C PHE A 81 3.77 6.38 -1.63
N PHE A 82 4.24 5.31 -1.02
CA PHE A 82 4.79 4.14 -1.70
C PHE A 82 4.26 2.87 -1.05
N ASN A 83 3.08 2.45 -1.48
CA ASN A 83 2.40 1.32 -0.88
C ASN A 83 2.76 0.03 -1.62
N ARG A 84 2.88 -1.05 -0.86
CA ARG A 84 3.11 -2.39 -1.37
C ARG A 84 2.03 -3.34 -0.89
N VAL A 85 1.59 -4.23 -1.75
CA VAL A 85 0.75 -5.36 -1.41
C VAL A 85 1.63 -6.60 -1.26
N HIS A 86 1.55 -7.26 -0.11
CA HIS A 86 2.23 -8.52 0.10
C HIS A 86 1.33 -9.64 -0.43
N THR A 87 1.84 -10.38 -1.42
CA THR A 87 1.11 -11.46 -2.08
C THR A 87 1.86 -12.76 -1.88
N GLY A 88 1.15 -13.87 -1.80
CA GLY A 88 1.81 -15.16 -1.66
C GLY A 88 0.87 -16.32 -1.95
N TYR A 89 1.43 -17.52 -1.99
CA TYR A 89 0.68 -18.74 -2.22
C TYR A 89 0.05 -19.26 -0.93
N GLU A 90 -1.18 -19.75 -1.04
CA GLU A 90 -1.86 -20.45 0.04
C GLU A 90 -2.00 -21.92 -0.30
N TRP A 91 -1.18 -22.78 0.31
CA TRP A 91 -1.22 -24.23 0.11
C TRP A 91 -2.24 -24.90 1.02
N ASN A 92 -3.53 -24.60 0.81
CA ASN A 92 -4.61 -25.30 1.49
C ASN A 92 -4.80 -26.73 0.92
N LYS A 93 -5.60 -27.57 1.58
CA LYS A 93 -5.79 -28.99 1.17
C LYS A 93 -6.30 -29.13 -0.26
N TYR A 94 -7.14 -28.20 -0.72
CA TYR A 94 -7.64 -28.17 -2.10
C TYR A 94 -6.55 -27.78 -3.09
N ASN A 95 -5.77 -26.75 -2.78
CA ASN A 95 -4.69 -26.29 -3.64
C ASN A 95 -3.59 -27.34 -3.76
N GLN A 96 -3.31 -28.10 -2.69
CA GLN A 96 -2.37 -29.22 -2.71
C GLN A 96 -2.78 -30.35 -3.67
N THR A 97 -4.06 -30.50 -4.02
CA THR A 97 -4.52 -31.53 -4.96
C THR A 97 -4.58 -31.06 -6.41
N HIS A 98 -4.56 -29.75 -6.65
CA HIS A 98 -4.76 -29.15 -7.98
C HIS A 98 -3.57 -28.36 -8.51
N TYR A 99 -2.61 -28.01 -7.65
CA TYR A 99 -1.44 -27.25 -7.98
C TYR A 99 -0.17 -27.96 -7.49
N ASP A 100 0.92 -27.76 -8.19
CA ASP A 100 2.24 -28.31 -7.89
C ASP A 100 3.29 -27.20 -7.87
N HIS A 101 4.56 -27.55 -7.62
CA HIS A 101 5.62 -26.54 -7.53
C HIS A 101 5.83 -25.79 -8.85
N ASP A 102 5.60 -26.47 -9.98
CA ASP A 102 5.81 -25.94 -11.33
C ASP A 102 4.58 -25.12 -11.82
N ASN A 103 3.39 -25.41 -11.32
CA ASN A 103 2.15 -24.67 -11.54
C ASN A 103 1.53 -24.29 -10.19
N PRO A 104 2.12 -23.30 -9.48
CA PRO A 104 1.63 -22.91 -8.16
C PRO A 104 0.22 -22.29 -8.25
N PRO A 105 -0.55 -22.30 -7.13
CA PRO A 105 -1.86 -21.66 -7.09
C PRO A 105 -1.76 -20.16 -7.38
N PRO A 106 -2.86 -19.49 -7.76
CA PRO A 106 -2.87 -18.03 -7.89
C PRO A 106 -2.41 -17.36 -6.58
N LYS A 107 -1.58 -16.31 -6.70
CA LYS A 107 -1.14 -15.53 -5.54
C LYS A 107 -2.35 -14.82 -4.93
N ILE A 108 -2.48 -14.92 -3.61
CA ILE A 108 -3.48 -14.20 -2.83
C ILE A 108 -2.84 -13.06 -2.06
N VAL A 109 -3.63 -12.04 -1.72
CA VAL A 109 -3.18 -10.95 -0.84
C VAL A 109 -3.04 -11.48 0.59
N GLN A 110 -1.84 -11.36 1.14
CA GLN A 110 -1.49 -11.78 2.50
C GLN A 110 -1.31 -10.61 3.46
N GLY A 111 -1.17 -9.38 2.96
CA GLY A 111 -0.98 -8.21 3.79
C GLY A 111 -0.73 -6.96 2.96
N TYR A 112 -0.59 -5.83 3.64
CA TYR A 112 -0.29 -4.53 3.04
C TYR A 112 0.83 -3.82 3.81
N LYS A 113 1.61 -3.05 3.07
CA LYS A 113 2.65 -2.16 3.61
C LYS A 113 2.43 -0.77 3.06
N PHE A 114 1.88 0.11 3.89
CA PHE A 114 1.71 1.52 3.58
C PHE A 114 2.92 2.30 4.07
N ASN A 115 3.53 3.06 3.16
CA ASN A 115 4.55 4.05 3.48
C ASN A 115 4.05 5.41 2.98
N ILE A 116 3.61 6.27 3.88
CA ILE A 116 3.03 7.57 3.53
C ILE A 116 3.92 8.67 4.09
N PHE A 117 4.27 9.62 3.24
CA PHE A 117 5.24 10.67 3.49
C PHE A 117 4.52 11.99 3.80
N TYR A 118 4.79 12.48 5.01
CA TYR A 118 4.34 13.73 5.60
C TYR A 118 5.53 14.60 6.10
N PRO A 119 6.53 14.93 5.27
CA PRO A 119 7.71 15.71 5.69
C PRO A 119 7.36 17.12 6.20
N ASP A 120 6.36 17.76 5.58
CA ASP A 120 5.96 19.15 5.85
C ASP A 120 4.84 19.25 6.89
N LEU A 121 4.64 18.22 7.72
CA LEU A 121 3.60 18.25 8.75
C LEU A 121 3.91 19.38 9.75
N ILE A 122 2.99 20.33 9.88
CA ILE A 122 3.20 21.53 10.69
C ILE A 122 3.34 21.16 12.18
N ASP A 123 2.42 20.34 12.67
CA ASP A 123 2.45 19.84 14.04
C ASP A 123 2.98 18.40 14.06
N LYS A 124 4.31 18.26 14.18
CA LYS A 124 4.97 16.95 14.27
C LYS A 124 4.68 16.21 15.59
N SER A 125 4.09 16.88 16.59
CA SER A 125 3.69 16.27 17.86
C SER A 125 2.46 15.37 17.68
N LYS A 126 1.60 15.67 16.69
CA LYS A 126 0.40 14.90 16.39
C LYS A 126 0.64 14.00 15.17
N PRO A 127 0.89 12.71 15.38
CA PRO A 127 1.13 11.80 14.27
C PRO A 127 -0.16 11.61 13.44
N PRO A 128 -0.04 11.40 12.12
CA PRO A 128 -1.16 10.96 11.29
C PRO A 128 -1.75 9.66 11.82
N THR A 129 -3.07 9.53 11.75
CA THR A 129 -3.82 8.37 12.24
C THR A 129 -4.53 7.67 11.09
N PHE A 130 -5.00 6.45 11.30
CA PHE A 130 -5.80 5.74 10.31
C PHE A 130 -7.13 5.27 10.91
N ARG A 131 -8.13 5.11 10.04
CA ARG A 131 -9.46 4.59 10.38
C ARG A 131 -9.89 3.56 9.35
N LEU A 132 -10.65 2.58 9.81
CA LEU A 132 -11.27 1.58 8.96
C LEU A 132 -12.73 1.95 8.73
N GLU A 133 -13.10 2.05 7.47
CA GLU A 133 -14.46 2.35 7.02
C GLU A 133 -14.95 1.21 6.13
N ASP A 134 -16.28 1.05 6.07
CA ASP A 134 -16.89 0.04 5.22
C ASP A 134 -17.05 0.58 3.79
N ASP A 135 -16.66 -0.23 2.80
CA ASP A 135 -16.73 0.09 1.36
C ASP A 135 -18.12 -0.26 0.76
N GLY A 136 -19.08 -0.63 1.60
CA GLY A 136 -20.38 -1.19 1.19
C GLY A 136 -20.35 -2.65 0.72
N SER A 137 -19.16 -3.18 0.39
CA SER A 137 -18.94 -4.59 0.07
C SER A 137 -18.45 -5.38 1.30
N PRO A 138 -18.89 -6.64 1.49
CA PRO A 138 -18.39 -7.49 2.58
C PRO A 138 -16.93 -7.91 2.37
N ASP A 139 -16.42 -7.91 1.14
CA ASP A 139 -15.08 -8.42 0.80
C ASP A 139 -13.98 -7.36 0.93
N THR A 140 -14.35 -6.08 1.03
CA THR A 140 -13.41 -4.96 1.03
C THR A 140 -13.70 -3.97 2.16
N LYS A 141 -12.65 -3.35 2.68
CA LYS A 141 -12.72 -2.23 3.62
C LYS A 141 -11.88 -1.07 3.12
N ILE A 142 -12.16 0.13 3.61
CA ILE A 142 -11.42 1.33 3.29
C ILE A 142 -10.52 1.65 4.48
N VAL A 143 -9.22 1.83 4.23
CA VAL A 143 -8.28 2.40 5.20
C VAL A 143 -8.12 3.88 4.87
N ARG A 144 -8.69 4.76 5.69
CA ARG A 144 -8.55 6.22 5.58
C ARG A 144 -7.42 6.68 6.49
N PHE A 145 -6.43 7.36 5.94
CA PHE A 145 -5.36 8.03 6.66
C PHE A 145 -5.72 9.50 6.84
N VAL A 146 -5.75 9.94 8.09
CA VAL A 146 -6.09 11.29 8.51
C VAL A 146 -4.83 11.98 9.00
N ALA A 147 -4.50 13.10 8.37
CA ALA A 147 -3.31 13.87 8.69
C ALA A 147 -3.68 15.30 9.14
N GLY A 148 -2.70 15.98 9.74
CA GLY A 148 -2.83 17.40 10.05
C GLY A 148 -2.51 18.30 8.85
N PRO A 149 -2.74 19.61 8.98
CA PRO A 149 -2.36 20.59 7.95
C PRO A 149 -0.85 20.47 7.61
N PRO A 150 -0.45 20.60 6.34
CA PRO A 150 -1.25 20.97 5.16
C PRO A 150 -1.80 19.76 4.36
N TYR A 151 -1.75 18.56 4.93
CA TYR A 151 -2.06 17.35 4.18
C TYR A 151 -3.55 17.02 4.16
N GLU A 152 -4.02 16.61 2.99
CA GLU A 152 -5.36 16.05 2.82
C GLU A 152 -5.39 14.59 3.26
N ASP A 153 -6.59 14.13 3.64
CA ASP A 153 -6.83 12.74 3.95
C ASP A 153 -6.73 11.89 2.67
N ILE A 154 -6.19 10.68 2.81
CA ILE A 154 -6.09 9.73 1.70
C ILE A 154 -6.73 8.42 2.12
N ALA A 155 -7.33 7.69 1.18
CA ALA A 155 -7.97 6.43 1.47
C ALA A 155 -7.59 5.36 0.45
N PHE A 156 -7.50 4.12 0.92
CA PHE A 156 -7.19 2.96 0.09
C PHE A 156 -8.16 1.82 0.35
N ARG A 157 -8.57 1.15 -0.72
CA ARG A 157 -9.41 -0.06 -0.61
C ARG A 157 -8.54 -1.28 -0.33
N VAL A 158 -8.78 -1.97 0.78
CA VAL A 158 -8.08 -3.20 1.18
C VAL A 158 -9.05 -4.37 1.27
N VAL A 159 -8.52 -5.60 1.22
CA VAL A 159 -9.32 -6.81 1.47
C VAL A 159 -9.79 -6.84 2.93
N ASN A 160 -11.05 -7.19 3.14
CA ASN A 160 -11.65 -7.36 4.46
C ASN A 160 -11.25 -8.72 5.07
N LYS A 161 -10.08 -8.76 5.72
CA LYS A 161 -9.60 -9.90 6.51
C LYS A 161 -9.06 -9.41 7.85
N GLU A 162 -9.06 -10.29 8.85
CA GLU A 162 -8.54 -9.98 10.18
C GLU A 162 -7.03 -9.69 10.14
N TRP A 163 -6.61 -8.60 10.79
CA TRP A 163 -5.21 -8.18 10.84
C TRP A 163 -4.47 -8.90 11.96
N GLU A 164 -3.26 -9.35 11.64
CA GLU A 164 -2.32 -9.89 12.63
C GLU A 164 -1.55 -8.73 13.26
N PHE A 165 -1.87 -8.40 14.51
CA PHE A 165 -1.25 -7.30 15.27
C PHE A 165 0.09 -7.68 15.91
N SER A 166 0.55 -8.92 15.77
CA SER A 166 1.82 -9.34 16.36
C SER A 166 3.03 -8.70 15.65
N HIS A 167 3.86 -8.01 16.41
CA HIS A 167 5.12 -7.43 15.92
C HIS A 167 6.06 -8.53 15.38
N LYS A 168 6.02 -9.74 15.97
CA LYS A 168 6.79 -10.90 15.48
C LYS A 168 6.35 -11.39 14.10
N LYS A 169 5.12 -11.04 13.70
CA LYS A 169 4.52 -11.39 12.41
C LYS A 169 4.56 -10.23 11.41
N GLY A 170 5.33 -9.19 11.71
CA GLY A 170 5.57 -8.07 10.80
C GLY A 170 4.61 -6.89 10.95
N PHE A 171 3.76 -6.87 11.99
CA PHE A 171 2.97 -5.69 12.30
C PHE A 171 3.89 -4.52 12.68
N LYS A 172 3.66 -3.36 12.05
CA LYS A 172 4.38 -2.12 12.34
C LYS A 172 3.43 -0.95 12.15
N CYS A 173 3.27 -0.12 13.17
CA CYS A 173 2.54 1.14 13.09
C CYS A 173 3.38 2.23 13.77
N THR A 174 4.16 2.97 13.01
CA THR A 174 5.10 3.97 13.54
C THR A 174 5.17 5.19 12.65
N PHE A 175 5.22 6.38 13.25
CA PHE A 175 5.50 7.63 12.55
C PHE A 175 6.88 8.14 12.99
N ASP A 176 7.84 8.19 12.07
CA ASP A 176 9.18 8.71 12.33
C ASP A 176 9.70 9.48 11.11
N ARG A 177 10.46 10.56 11.35
CA ARG A 177 11.07 11.40 10.29
C ARG A 177 10.10 11.82 9.17
N GLY A 178 8.84 12.09 9.52
CA GLY A 178 7.83 12.47 8.53
C GLY A 178 7.33 11.31 7.66
N ILE A 179 7.55 10.05 8.06
CA ILE A 179 7.04 8.88 7.35
C ILE A 179 6.15 8.09 8.30
N LEU A 180 4.92 7.84 7.87
CA LEU A 180 4.01 6.88 8.47
C LEU A 180 4.24 5.51 7.85
N HIS A 181 4.66 4.57 8.68
CA HIS A 181 4.71 3.15 8.34
C HIS A 181 3.52 2.44 8.96
N LEU A 182 2.65 1.87 8.12
CA LEU A 182 1.60 0.95 8.53
C LEU A 182 1.73 -0.36 7.77
N TYR A 183 2.30 -1.37 8.43
CA TYR A 183 2.49 -2.71 7.90
C TYR A 183 1.62 -3.67 8.69
N PHE A 184 0.85 -4.48 7.99
CA PHE A 184 0.08 -5.55 8.59
C PHE A 184 -0.04 -6.72 7.63
N ASN A 185 -0.10 -7.91 8.21
CA ASN A 185 -0.43 -9.13 7.51
C ASN A 185 -1.81 -9.60 7.97
N PHE A 186 -2.45 -10.44 7.18
CA PHE A 186 -3.68 -11.09 7.57
C PHE A 186 -3.41 -12.32 8.41
N VAL A 187 -4.30 -12.58 9.38
CA VAL A 187 -4.27 -13.79 10.19
C VAL A 187 -4.41 -15.01 9.28
N ARG A 188 -3.52 -15.99 9.47
CA ARG A 188 -3.60 -17.27 8.76
C ARG A 188 -4.39 -18.25 9.62
N HIS A 189 -5.64 -18.52 9.25
CA HIS A 189 -6.42 -19.56 9.91
C HIS A 189 -5.92 -20.94 9.47
N ARG A 190 -5.19 -21.62 10.35
CA ARG A 190 -4.85 -23.02 10.14
C ARG A 190 -6.02 -23.88 10.57
N TYR A 191 -6.66 -24.55 9.63
CA TYR A 191 -7.65 -25.58 9.96
C TYR A 191 -7.00 -26.64 10.86
N ARG A 192 -7.52 -26.81 12.08
CA ARG A 192 -7.19 -27.92 12.98
C ARG A 192 -8.28 -28.98 12.81
N ARG A 193 -7.85 -30.21 12.50
CA ARG A 193 -8.71 -31.38 12.33
C ARG A 193 -8.90 -32.09 13.66
#